data_AF-A0A964K5P3-F1
#
_entry.id   AF-A0A964K5P3-F1
#
_cell.length_a   1.000
_cell.length_b   1.000
_cell.length_c   1.000
_cell.angle_alpha   90.00
_cell.angle_beta   90.00
_cell.angle_gamma   90.00
#
_symmetry.space_group_name_H-M   'P 1'
#
loop_
_entity.id
_entity.type
_entity.pdbx_description
1 polymer ?
#
loop_
_entity_poly.entity_id
_entity_poly.type
_entity_poly.pdbx_seq_one_letter_code
_entity_poly.pdbx_strand_id
1 'polypeptide(L)'
;MPAGRLGRPGRKLCPPPGSAGGGGRAAGVLVNVEDRPALCDFHVPALIRRGDLLLTISTGGRSPALAKALREDIERRFGTEWDSRLVEIAVLRETLRSEGVDPGEVSERTRALIQGKGWLD
;
A
#
# COMPACT_ATOMS: atom_id res chain seq x y z
N MET A 1 38.65 -26.75 -1.42
CA MET A 1 38.21 -26.31 -0.08
C MET A 1 38.11 -24.79 -0.06
N PRO A 2 37.15 -24.19 0.67
CA PRO A 2 36.29 -23.09 0.21
C PRO A 2 36.41 -21.78 1.03
N ALA A 3 35.87 -20.66 0.51
CA ALA A 3 35.22 -19.54 1.23
C ALA A 3 34.89 -18.43 0.20
N GLY A 4 33.80 -17.66 0.25
CA GLY A 4 32.78 -17.50 1.27
C GLY A 4 31.44 -17.11 0.62
N ARG A 5 30.41 -17.84 1.05
CA ARG A 5 29.00 -17.65 0.69
C ARG A 5 28.46 -16.46 1.50
N LEU A 6 27.65 -15.63 0.84
CA LEU A 6 26.94 -14.49 1.40
C LEU A 6 26.27 -14.81 2.74
N GLY A 7 26.71 -14.14 3.80
CA GLY A 7 26.04 -14.14 5.11
C GLY A 7 25.06 -12.98 5.21
N ARG A 8 23.77 -13.29 5.27
CA ARG A 8 22.87 -12.55 6.17
C ARG A 8 22.13 -13.57 7.05
N PRO A 9 22.34 -13.54 8.38
CA PRO A 9 21.62 -14.40 9.30
C PRO A 9 20.13 -14.06 9.26
N GLY A 10 19.31 -15.09 9.42
CA GLY A 10 17.87 -15.03 9.25
C GLY A 10 17.19 -13.89 10.00
N ARG A 11 16.34 -13.14 9.29
CA ARG A 11 15.27 -12.38 9.94
C ARG A 11 14.21 -13.38 10.39
N LYS A 12 14.38 -13.96 11.58
CA LYS A 12 13.24 -14.47 12.34
C LYS A 12 12.34 -13.28 12.63
N LEU A 13 11.24 -13.14 11.88
CA LEU A 13 10.20 -12.18 12.23
C LEU A 13 9.50 -12.68 13.52
N CYS A 14 9.31 -11.76 14.46
CA CYS A 14 8.73 -12.00 15.77
C CYS A 14 7.29 -12.57 15.68
N PRO A 15 6.87 -13.51 16.57
CA PRO A 15 5.48 -13.94 16.64
C PRO A 15 4.65 -12.98 17.54
N PRO A 16 3.46 -12.51 17.13
CA PRO A 16 2.52 -11.78 17.98
C PRO A 16 1.39 -12.69 18.53
N PRO A 17 0.55 -12.22 19.48
CA PRO A 17 0.30 -12.92 20.73
C PRO A 17 -0.89 -13.90 20.73
N GLY A 18 -0.78 -14.95 21.56
CA GLY A 18 -1.84 -15.31 22.51
C GLY A 18 -2.98 -16.22 22.05
N SER A 19 -2.67 -17.50 21.86
CA SER A 19 -3.49 -18.72 22.13
C SER A 19 -4.85 -18.94 21.45
N ALA A 20 -4.83 -20.00 20.62
CA ALA A 20 -5.86 -21.00 20.31
C ALA A 20 -6.88 -20.71 19.20
N GLY A 21 -6.73 -21.42 18.06
CA GLY A 21 -7.72 -21.49 16.99
C GLY A 21 -7.30 -22.22 15.69
N GLY A 22 -6.82 -23.47 15.81
CA GLY A 22 -6.92 -24.55 14.80
C GLY A 22 -6.45 -24.36 13.35
N GLY A 23 -5.32 -25.00 12.99
CA GLY A 23 -5.03 -25.45 11.60
C GLY A 23 -4.05 -24.59 10.80
N GLY A 24 -4.44 -23.36 10.42
CA GLY A 24 -3.68 -22.54 9.46
C GLY A 24 -2.38 -21.93 10.02
N ARG A 25 -2.38 -21.54 11.30
CA ARG A 25 -1.24 -20.88 11.96
C ARG A 25 -0.03 -21.81 12.13
N ALA A 26 -0.27 -23.13 12.25
CA ALA A 26 0.79 -24.13 12.34
C ALA A 26 1.61 -24.25 11.03
N ALA A 27 1.04 -23.80 9.90
CA ALA A 27 1.70 -23.80 8.59
C ALA A 27 2.33 -22.44 8.23
N GLY A 28 2.31 -21.44 9.13
CA GLY A 28 2.81 -20.09 8.85
C GLY A 28 1.96 -19.28 7.86
N VAL A 29 0.69 -19.63 7.72
CA VAL A 29 -0.27 -18.94 6.82
C VAL A 29 -1.07 -17.93 7.63
N LEU A 30 -1.18 -16.69 7.13
CA LEU A 30 -2.04 -15.67 7.71
C LEU A 30 -3.51 -16.02 7.49
N VAL A 31 -4.32 -16.01 8.56
CA VAL A 31 -5.76 -16.30 8.51
C VAL A 31 -6.57 -15.01 8.70
N ASN A 32 -7.55 -14.75 7.84
CA ASN A 32 -8.58 -13.73 8.06
C ASN A 32 -9.95 -14.42 8.10
N VAL A 33 -10.65 -14.36 9.23
CA VAL A 33 -12.00 -14.88 9.42
C VAL A 33 -12.96 -13.70 9.54
N GLU A 34 -13.73 -13.44 8.48
CA GLU A 34 -14.57 -12.24 8.31
C GLU A 34 -15.47 -11.91 9.52
N ASP A 35 -16.04 -12.93 10.18
CA ASP A 35 -16.98 -12.76 11.29
C ASP A 35 -16.38 -12.99 12.69
N ARG A 36 -15.09 -13.31 12.79
CA ARG A 36 -14.43 -13.57 14.08
C ARG A 36 -13.11 -12.81 14.19
N PRO A 37 -13.15 -11.49 14.51
CA PRO A 37 -11.96 -10.64 14.63
C PRO A 37 -10.90 -11.21 15.57
N ALA A 38 -11.31 -11.90 16.63
CA ALA A 38 -10.40 -12.54 17.60
C ALA A 38 -9.60 -13.73 17.02
N LEU A 39 -10.02 -14.28 15.87
CA LEU A 39 -9.32 -15.37 15.18
C LEU A 39 -8.47 -14.88 14.00
N CYS A 40 -8.57 -13.61 13.61
CA CYS A 40 -7.81 -13.04 12.52
C CYS A 40 -6.35 -12.77 12.90
N ASP A 41 -5.42 -13.07 11.99
CA ASP A 41 -4.03 -12.61 12.03
C ASP A 41 -3.89 -11.19 11.43
N PHE A 42 -4.82 -10.78 10.58
CA PHE A 42 -4.84 -9.48 9.90
C PHE A 42 -6.26 -9.08 9.48
N HIS A 43 -6.48 -7.79 9.23
CA HIS A 43 -7.73 -7.27 8.68
C HIS A 43 -7.54 -6.90 7.22
N VAL A 44 -8.44 -7.35 6.33
CA VAL A 44 -8.44 -6.94 4.92
C VAL A 44 -8.77 -5.45 4.84
N PRO A 45 -7.84 -4.60 4.35
CA PRO A 45 -8.12 -3.18 4.21
C PRO A 45 -9.14 -2.93 3.11
N ALA A 46 -9.90 -1.86 3.25
CA ALA A 46 -10.77 -1.39 2.20
C ALA A 46 -9.89 -0.80 1.07
N LEU A 47 -10.05 -1.27 -0.16
CA LEU A 47 -9.16 -0.93 -1.28
C LEU A 47 -9.90 -0.23 -2.43
N ILE A 48 -9.18 0.66 -3.12
CA ILE A 48 -9.62 1.35 -4.34
C ILE A 48 -8.47 1.24 -5.34
N ARG A 49 -8.75 0.74 -6.55
CA ARG A 49 -7.76 0.60 -7.62
C ARG A 49 -8.13 1.47 -8.83
N ARG A 50 -7.15 2.17 -9.37
CA ARG A 50 -7.21 2.99 -10.60
C ARG A 50 -5.96 2.70 -11.43
N GLY A 51 -6.04 1.70 -12.31
CA GLY A 51 -4.86 1.13 -12.96
C GLY A 51 -3.81 0.70 -11.93
N ASP A 52 -2.63 1.33 -11.99
CA ASP A 52 -1.50 1.10 -11.09
C ASP A 52 -1.59 1.86 -9.75
N LEU A 53 -2.52 2.82 -9.61
CA LEU A 53 -2.79 3.48 -8.34
C LEU A 53 -3.62 2.56 -7.43
N LEU A 54 -3.11 2.31 -6.23
CA LEU A 54 -3.79 1.57 -5.17
C LEU A 54 -3.90 2.42 -3.91
N LEU A 55 -5.13 2.71 -3.49
CA LEU A 55 -5.43 3.35 -2.21
C LEU A 55 -5.94 2.28 -1.25
N THR A 56 -5.46 2.31 0.00
CA THR A 56 -5.89 1.36 1.04
C THR A 56 -6.25 2.09 2.32
N ILE A 57 -7.29 1.61 2.99
CA ILE A 57 -7.80 2.17 4.25
C ILE A 57 -7.87 1.05 5.26
N SER A 58 -7.21 1.24 6.41
CA SER A 58 -7.18 0.29 7.51
C SER A 58 -7.48 0.97 8.82
N THR A 59 -8.34 0.37 9.63
CA THR A 59 -8.60 0.77 11.02
C THR A 59 -7.87 -0.11 12.03
N GLY A 60 -7.00 -1.01 11.56
CA GLY A 60 -6.38 -2.03 12.41
C GLY A 60 -7.42 -2.93 13.09
N GLY A 61 -8.57 -3.16 12.44
CA GLY A 61 -9.67 -3.97 12.97
C GLY A 61 -10.64 -3.26 13.91
N ARG A 62 -10.32 -2.05 14.38
CA ARG A 62 -11.14 -1.34 15.36
C ARG A 62 -12.52 -0.95 14.84
N SER A 63 -12.66 -0.73 13.53
CA SER A 63 -13.95 -0.42 12.91
C SER A 63 -13.95 -0.76 11.42
N PRO A 64 -14.44 -1.95 11.02
CA PRO A 64 -14.64 -2.29 9.61
C PRO A 64 -15.65 -1.37 8.92
N ALA A 65 -16.70 -0.95 9.65
CA ALA A 65 -17.72 -0.03 9.14
C ALA A 65 -17.13 1.34 8.76
N LEU A 66 -16.24 1.90 9.60
CA LEU A 66 -15.55 3.15 9.28
C LEU A 66 -14.63 2.98 8.07
N ALA A 67 -13.90 1.86 7.98
CA ALA A 67 -13.05 1.59 6.82
C ALA A 67 -13.86 1.56 5.52
N LYS A 68 -15.05 0.94 5.55
CA LYS A 68 -15.98 0.91 4.40
C LYS A 68 -16.52 2.30 4.05
N ALA A 69 -16.96 3.08 5.03
CA ALA A 69 -17.49 4.43 4.79
C ALA A 69 -16.44 5.37 4.19
N LEU A 70 -15.20 5.35 4.72
CA LEU A 70 -14.08 6.11 4.16
C LEU A 70 -13.73 5.64 2.73
N ARG A 71 -13.80 4.33 2.46
CA ARG A 71 -13.58 3.80 1.11
C ARG A 71 -14.58 4.37 0.13
N GLU A 72 -15.87 4.38 0.47
CA GLU A 72 -16.92 4.92 -0.39
C GLU A 72 -16.74 6.42 -0.63
N ASP A 73 -16.30 7.18 0.37
CA ASP A 73 -16.01 8.61 0.22
C ASP A 73 -14.80 8.90 -0.67
N ILE A 74 -13.68 8.24 -0.37
CA ILE A 74 -12.45 8.36 -1.17
C ILE A 74 -12.69 7.86 -2.59
N GLU A 75 -13.48 6.81 -2.79
CA GLU A 75 -13.80 6.28 -4.11
C GLU A 75 -14.51 7.31 -5.01
N ARG A 76 -15.36 8.17 -4.43
CA ARG A 76 -16.01 9.28 -5.15
C ARG A 76 -15.04 10.41 -5.50
N ARG A 77 -14.09 10.72 -4.60
CA ARG A 77 -13.08 11.77 -4.80
C ARG A 77 -11.98 11.33 -5.78
N PHE A 78 -11.69 10.03 -5.82
CA PHE A 78 -10.67 9.43 -6.65
C PHE A 78 -11.31 8.56 -7.74
N GLY A 79 -11.87 9.21 -8.76
CA GLY A 79 -12.52 8.54 -9.89
C GLY A 79 -11.52 7.84 -10.83
N THR A 80 -12.03 7.35 -11.96
CA THR A 80 -11.24 6.60 -12.96
C THR A 80 -10.15 7.45 -13.61
N GLU A 81 -10.30 8.77 -13.62
CA GLU A 81 -9.33 9.72 -14.17
C GLU A 81 -7.96 9.66 -13.48
N TRP A 82 -7.88 9.14 -12.26
CA TRP A 82 -6.64 9.02 -11.52
C TRP A 82 -5.64 8.02 -12.14
N ASP A 83 -6.11 7.10 -12.97
CA ASP A 83 -5.25 6.24 -13.78
C ASP A 83 -4.43 7.10 -14.77
N SER A 84 -5.13 7.89 -15.58
CA SER A 84 -4.50 8.81 -16.54
C SER A 84 -3.60 9.86 -15.87
N ARG A 85 -4.00 10.38 -14.71
CA ARG A 85 -3.19 11.33 -13.92
C ARG A 85 -1.89 10.70 -13.43
N LEU A 86 -1.92 9.44 -13.00
CA LEU A 86 -0.73 8.70 -12.61
C LEU A 86 0.21 8.50 -13.81
N VAL A 87 -0.33 8.15 -14.98
CA VAL A 87 0.44 8.03 -16.22
C VAL A 87 1.10 9.37 -16.59
N GLU A 88 0.38 10.49 -16.51
CA GLU A 88 0.93 11.83 -16.78
C GLU A 88 2.12 12.16 -15.86
N ILE A 89 1.99 11.88 -14.55
CA ILE A 89 3.09 12.05 -13.59
C ILE A 89 4.27 11.12 -13.92
N ALA A 90 4.01 9.86 -14.28
CA ALA A 90 5.05 8.90 -14.59
C ALA A 90 5.88 9.34 -15.81
N VAL A 91 5.21 9.81 -16.87
CA VAL A 91 5.86 10.34 -18.08
C VAL A 91 6.74 11.55 -17.73
N LEU A 92 6.22 12.53 -16.98
CA LEU A 92 7.02 13.69 -16.56
C LEU A 92 8.29 13.26 -15.82
N ARG A 93 8.15 12.33 -14.86
CA ARG A 93 9.27 11.88 -14.04
C ARG A 93 10.32 11.14 -14.86
N GLU A 94 9.90 10.34 -15.84
CA GLU A 94 10.82 9.63 -16.72
C GLU A 94 11.60 10.59 -17.62
N THR A 95 10.91 11.56 -18.23
CA THR A 95 11.55 12.61 -19.03
C THR A 95 12.62 13.36 -18.22
N LEU A 96 12.26 13.88 -17.05
CA LEU A 96 13.21 14.63 -16.21
C LEU A 96 14.42 13.79 -15.79
N ARG A 97 14.22 12.50 -15.48
CA ARG A 97 15.33 11.60 -15.14
C ARG A 97 16.24 11.34 -16.33
N SER A 98 15.67 11.16 -17.53
CA SER A 98 16.46 10.97 -18.76
C SER A 98 17.28 12.20 -19.14
N GLU A 99 16.83 13.39 -18.73
CA GLU A 99 17.55 14.66 -18.89
C GLU A 99 18.63 14.86 -17.81
N GLY A 100 18.74 13.95 -16.84
CA GLY A 100 19.72 14.02 -15.75
C GLY A 100 19.35 15.00 -14.64
N VAL A 101 18.07 15.39 -14.53
CA VAL A 101 17.58 16.28 -13.47
C VAL A 101 17.73 15.61 -12.10
N ASP A 102 18.17 16.39 -11.10
CA ASP A 102 18.35 15.93 -9.73
C ASP A 102 17.04 15.37 -9.13
N PRO A 103 17.07 14.26 -8.35
CA PRO A 103 15.86 13.68 -7.76
C PRO A 103 15.03 14.62 -6.89
N GLY A 104 15.66 15.58 -6.22
CA GLY A 104 14.98 16.63 -5.47
C GLY A 104 14.16 17.52 -6.39
N GLU A 105 14.79 18.01 -7.46
CA GLU A 105 14.12 18.83 -8.48
C GLU A 105 13.01 18.06 -9.22
N VAL A 106 13.21 16.77 -9.53
CA VAL A 106 12.14 15.91 -10.08
C VAL A 106 10.92 15.88 -9.16
N SER A 107 11.15 15.80 -7.85
CA SER A 107 10.09 15.75 -6.83
C SER A 107 9.37 17.09 -6.71
N GLU A 108 10.11 18.20 -6.75
CA GLU A 108 9.56 19.56 -6.76
C GLU A 108 8.69 19.82 -8.00
N ARG A 109 9.19 19.50 -9.20
CA ARG A 109 8.45 19.64 -10.45
C ARG A 109 7.18 18.76 -10.48
N THR A 110 7.26 17.55 -9.93
CA THR A 110 6.08 16.67 -9.78
C THR A 110 5.03 17.31 -8.86
N ARG A 111 5.45 17.89 -7.73
CA ARG A 111 4.54 18.59 -6.81
C ARG A 111 3.92 19.82 -7.45
N ALA A 112 4.71 20.60 -8.18
CA ALA A 112 4.26 21.78 -8.91
C ALA A 112 3.20 21.41 -9.97
N LEU A 113 3.36 20.29 -10.68
CA LEU A 113 2.34 19.78 -11.60
C LEU A 113 1.03 19.46 -10.87
N ILE A 114 1.09 18.70 -9.76
CA ILE A 114 -0.09 18.31 -8.99
C ILE A 114 -0.86 19.54 -8.49
N GLN A 115 -0.14 20.54 -7.97
CA GLN A 115 -0.72 21.80 -7.51
C GLN A 115 -1.29 22.63 -8.67
N GLY A 116 -0.54 22.80 -9.77
CA GLY A 116 -0.98 23.58 -10.92
C GLY A 116 -2.21 23.00 -11.62
N LYS A 117 -2.46 21.69 -11.46
CA LYS A 117 -3.66 21.01 -11.97
C LYS A 117 -4.85 21.04 -11.01
N GLY A 118 -4.66 21.46 -9.76
CA GLY A 118 -5.71 21.49 -8.74
C GLY A 118 -6.34 20.12 -8.46
N TRP A 119 -5.58 19.03 -8.59
CA TRP A 119 -6.14 17.68 -8.50
C TRP A 119 -6.55 17.24 -7.08
N LEU A 120 -6.05 17.93 -6.05
CA LEU A 120 -6.22 17.57 -4.64
C LEU A 120 -6.87 18.67 -3.79
N ASP A 121 -7.35 19.74 -4.42
CA ASP A 121 -8.01 20.86 -3.75
C ASP A 121 -9.51 20.64 -3.52
#